data_AF-A0AAX1ZPP6-F1
#
_entry.id   AF-A0AAX1ZPP6-F1
#
_cell.length_a   1.000
_cell.length_b   1.000
_cell.length_c   1.000
_cell.angle_alpha   90.00
_cell.angle_beta   90.00
_cell.angle_gamma   90.00
#
_symmetry.space_group_name_H-M   'P 1'
#
loop_
_entity.id
_entity.type
_entity.pdbx_description
1 polymer ?
#
loop_
_entity_poly.entity_id
_entity_poly.type
_entity_poly.pdbx_seq_one_letter_code
_entity_poly.pdbx_strand_id
1 'polypeptide(L)'
;GISGGFSFGFAYSFNYDVSLTMSYQQSFNMDAEFQFENGENYKSPDQSSAMLSFALGVRVSPETIVNGTVGIGLTEDAPDISLGLSFPLDILGFNKKQK
;
A
#
# COMPACT_ATOMS: atom_id res chain seq x y z
N GLY A 1 21.16 -4.51 5.06
CA GLY A 1 20.03 -5.32 5.54
C GLY A 1 19.40 -6.05 4.38
N ILE A 2 19.02 -7.31 4.59
CA ILE A 2 18.16 -8.06 3.67
C ILE A 2 16.72 -7.68 4.01
N SER A 3 15.92 -7.27 3.03
CA SER A 3 14.49 -7.04 3.21
C SER A 3 13.68 -8.12 2.51
N GLY A 4 12.64 -8.61 3.16
CA GLY A 4 11.71 -9.59 2.59
C GLY A 4 10.28 -9.32 3.04
N GLY A 5 9.29 -9.78 2.30
CA GLY A 5 7.90 -9.58 2.71
C GLY A 5 6.96 -10.55 2.01
N PHE A 6 5.77 -10.70 2.58
CA PHE A 6 4.67 -11.46 1.98
C PHE A 6 3.38 -10.64 2.06
N SER A 7 2.45 -10.94 1.15
CA SER A 7 1.15 -10.28 1.11
C SER A 7 0.04 -11.25 0.79
N PHE A 8 -1.10 -11.09 1.45
CA PHE A 8 -2.34 -11.78 1.18
C PHE A 8 -3.42 -10.78 0.76
N GLY A 9 -4.31 -11.17 -0.13
CA GLY A 9 -5.37 -10.31 -0.64
C GLY A 9 -6.67 -11.08 -0.82
N PHE A 10 -7.78 -10.41 -0.54
CA PHE A 10 -9.13 -10.87 -0.80
C PHE A 10 -9.88 -9.75 -1.53
N ALA A 11 -10.61 -10.08 -2.60
CA ALA A 11 -11.43 -9.13 -3.32
C ALA A 11 -12.84 -9.68 -3.48
N TYR A 12 -13.83 -8.82 -3.25
CA TYR A 12 -15.25 -9.13 -3.35
C TYR A 12 -15.98 -8.02 -4.07
N SER A 13 -16.79 -8.37 -5.07
CA SER A 13 -17.66 -7.41 -5.76
C SER A 13 -19.05 -7.51 -5.18
N PHE A 14 -19.52 -6.43 -4.54
CA PHE A 14 -20.91 -6.34 -4.08
C PHE A 14 -21.88 -6.25 -5.28
N ASN A 15 -21.47 -5.54 -6.33
CA ASN A 15 -22.21 -5.36 -7.58
C ASN A 15 -21.26 -4.99 -8.73
N TYR A 16 -21.79 -4.74 -9.94
CA TYR A 16 -21.00 -4.33 -11.11
C TYR A 16 -20.25 -3.00 -10.92
N ASP A 17 -20.71 -2.18 -9.98
CA ASP A 17 -20.21 -0.83 -9.74
C ASP A 17 -19.50 -0.66 -8.40
N VAL A 18 -19.58 -1.63 -7.47
CA VAL A 18 -18.88 -1.54 -6.19
C VAL A 18 -18.11 -2.82 -5.91
N SER A 19 -16.82 -2.66 -5.66
CA SER A 19 -15.91 -3.71 -5.20
C SER A 19 -15.25 -3.33 -3.88
N LEU A 20 -14.93 -4.34 -3.10
CA LEU A 20 -14.19 -4.26 -1.85
C LEU A 20 -12.97 -5.16 -1.96
N THR A 21 -11.80 -4.60 -1.67
CA THR A 21 -10.55 -5.33 -1.57
C THR A 21 -10.06 -5.24 -0.13
N MET A 22 -9.64 -6.37 0.42
CA MET A 22 -8.92 -6.45 1.68
C MET A 22 -7.52 -6.99 1.38
N SER A 23 -6.49 -6.44 2.01
CA SER A 23 -5.12 -6.90 1.81
C SER A 23 -4.34 -6.82 3.11
N TYR A 24 -3.57 -7.85 3.38
CA TYR A 24 -2.62 -7.92 4.47
C TYR A 24 -1.21 -7.96 3.87
N GLN A 25 -0.34 -7.07 4.31
CA GLN A 25 1.05 -7.01 3.85
C GLN A 25 1.96 -7.05 5.07
N GLN A 26 2.96 -7.90 5.03
CA GLN A 26 4.00 -7.98 6.06
C GLN A 26 5.37 -7.89 5.42
N SER A 27 6.17 -6.95 5.89
CA SER A 27 7.52 -6.68 5.44
C SER A 27 8.49 -6.73 6.62
N PHE A 28 9.59 -7.43 6.45
CA PHE A 28 10.69 -7.55 7.38
C PHE A 28 11.91 -6.88 6.76
N ASN A 29 12.59 -6.05 7.55
CA ASN A 29 13.86 -5.42 7.21
C ASN A 29 14.87 -5.89 8.25
N MET A 30 15.79 -6.74 7.81
CA MET A 30 16.83 -7.33 8.65
C MET A 30 18.01 -6.37 8.79
N ASP A 31 18.64 -6.39 9.96
CA ASP A 31 19.69 -5.46 10.36
C ASP A 31 20.80 -5.22 9.33
N ALA A 32 21.27 -3.97 9.29
CA ALA A 32 22.55 -3.62 8.72
C ALA A 32 23.58 -3.60 9.87
N GLU A 33 24.62 -4.43 9.75
CA GLU A 33 25.77 -4.38 10.65
C GLU A 33 26.76 -3.37 10.08
N PHE A 34 26.99 -2.28 10.82
CA PHE A 34 28.00 -1.29 10.47
C PHE A 34 29.25 -1.57 11.31
N GLN A 35 30.33 -2.00 10.64
CA GLN A 35 31.64 -2.12 11.26
C GLN A 35 32.43 -0.84 11.03
N PHE A 36 32.77 -0.13 12.11
CA PHE A 36 33.61 1.05 12.06
C PHE A 36 35.08 0.64 12.23
N GLU A 37 36.02 1.33 11.58
CA GLU A 37 37.47 1.03 11.63
C GLU A 37 38.07 1.04 13.05
N ASN A 38 37.34 1.57 14.03
CA ASN A 38 37.71 1.62 15.45
C ASN A 38 37.33 0.36 16.25
N GLY A 39 36.76 -0.67 15.61
CA GLY A 39 36.38 -1.94 16.26
C GLY A 39 35.03 -1.91 17.00
N GLU A 40 34.26 -0.83 16.89
CA GLU A 40 32.89 -0.77 17.39
C GLU A 40 31.91 -1.33 16.34
N ASN A 41 31.12 -2.31 16.74
CA ASN A 41 30.04 -2.89 15.94
C ASN A 41 28.71 -2.31 16.39
N TYR A 42 28.04 -1.57 15.50
CA TYR A 42 26.66 -1.13 15.73
C TYR A 42 25.72 -2.01 14.90
N LYS A 43 24.88 -2.77 15.62
CA LYS A 43 23.78 -3.53 15.02
C LYS A 43 22.55 -2.61 15.00
N SER A 44 22.02 -2.33 13.82
CA SER A 44 20.68 -1.74 13.71
C SER A 44 19.65 -2.67 14.40
N PRO A 45 18.43 -2.21 14.74
CA PRO A 45 17.34 -3.08 15.19
C PRO A 45 16.54 -3.67 14.02
N ASP A 46 16.17 -4.96 14.12
CA ASP A 46 15.40 -5.65 13.10
C ASP A 46 14.00 -5.04 13.07
N GLN A 47 13.53 -4.60 11.89
CA GLN A 47 12.23 -3.95 11.74
C GLN A 47 11.23 -4.87 11.06
N SER A 48 10.01 -4.92 11.58
CA SER A 48 8.93 -5.73 11.01
C SER A 48 7.67 -4.89 10.94
N SER A 49 7.28 -4.50 9.73
CA SER A 49 6.06 -3.75 9.47
C SER A 49 4.96 -4.67 8.96
N ALA A 50 3.76 -4.58 9.54
CA ALA A 50 2.56 -5.24 9.03
C ALA A 50 1.42 -4.24 8.85
N MET A 51 0.69 -4.38 7.75
CA MET A 51 -0.35 -3.45 7.33
C MET A 51 -1.58 -4.20 6.82
N LEU A 52 -2.75 -3.82 7.32
CA LEU A 52 -4.05 -4.32 6.87
C LEU A 52 -4.79 -3.19 6.14
N SER A 53 -5.10 -3.37 4.87
CA SER A 53 -5.77 -2.35 4.05
C SER A 53 -7.10 -2.82 3.47
N PHE A 54 -8.07 -1.93 3.50
CA PHE A 54 -9.39 -2.06 2.90
C PHE A 54 -9.52 -1.02 1.78
N ALA A 55 -9.91 -1.44 0.58
CA ALA A 55 -10.14 -0.58 -0.57
C ALA A 55 -11.57 -0.73 -1.07
N LEU A 56 -12.31 0.36 -1.17
CA LEU A 56 -13.61 0.41 -1.82
C LEU A 56 -13.46 1.03 -3.20
N GLY A 57 -13.70 0.24 -4.25
CA GLY A 57 -13.75 0.68 -5.63
C GLY A 57 -15.19 0.99 -6.03
N VAL A 58 -15.46 2.22 -6.47
CA VAL A 58 -16.77 2.67 -6.96
C VAL A 58 -16.64 3.09 -8.42
N ARG A 59 -17.37 2.41 -9.30
CA ARG A 59 -17.50 2.75 -10.72
C ARG A 59 -18.42 3.96 -10.85
N VAL A 60 -17.85 5.09 -11.26
CA VAL A 60 -18.60 6.34 -11.50
C VAL A 60 -19.00 6.49 -12.98
N SER A 61 -18.33 5.77 -13.87
CA SER A 61 -18.63 5.71 -15.30
C SER A 61 -18.14 4.37 -15.87
N PRO A 62 -18.60 3.91 -17.05
CA PRO A 62 -18.21 2.62 -17.62
C PRO A 62 -16.69 2.39 -17.67
N GLU A 63 -15.92 3.47 -17.83
CA GLU A 63 -14.47 3.50 -17.98
C GLU A 63 -13.73 4.04 -16.73
N THR A 64 -14.44 4.51 -15.70
CA THR A 64 -13.84 5.21 -14.56
C THR A 64 -14.27 4.59 -13.24
N ILE A 65 -13.28 4.10 -12.48
CA ILE A 65 -13.46 3.53 -11.13
C ILE A 65 -12.62 4.34 -10.15
N VAL A 66 -13.26 4.90 -9.13
CA VAL A 66 -12.58 5.61 -8.04
C VAL A 66 -12.34 4.62 -6.91
N ASN A 67 -11.13 4.56 -6.37
CA ASN A 67 -10.82 3.70 -5.22
C ASN A 67 -10.53 4.53 -3.98
N GLY A 68 -11.23 4.25 -2.89
CA GLY A 68 -10.90 4.75 -1.57
C GLY A 68 -10.25 3.66 -0.74
N THR A 69 -9.05 3.90 -0.24
CA THR A 69 -8.27 2.96 0.57
C THR A 69 -8.12 3.46 2.00
N VAL A 70 -8.25 2.55 2.96
CA VAL A 70 -7.91 2.75 4.37
C VAL A 70 -6.98 1.63 4.77
N GLY A 71 -5.77 1.95 5.22
CA GLY A 71 -4.83 0.99 5.77
C GLY A 71 -4.57 1.25 7.25
N ILE A 72 -4.42 0.18 8.02
CA ILE A 72 -4.13 0.19 9.45
C ILE A 72 -2.80 -0.54 9.67
N GLY A 73 -1.87 0.11 10.36
CA GLY A 73 -0.65 -0.51 10.82
C GLY A 73 -0.95 -1.45 11.99
N LEU A 74 -0.40 -2.66 11.95
CA LEU A 74 -0.56 -3.66 13.02
C LEU A 74 0.70 -3.80 13.89
N THR A 75 1.77 -3.10 13.53
CA THR A 75 3.09 -3.15 14.16
C THR A 75 3.57 -1.75 14.44
N GLU A 76 4.48 -1.60 15.40
CA GLU A 76 5.08 -0.31 15.79
C GLU A 76 5.86 0.36 14.65
N ASP A 77 6.44 -0.44 13.75
CA ASP A 77 7.19 0.05 12.59
C ASP A 77 6.29 0.39 11.37
N ALA A 78 4.97 0.28 11.51
CA ALA A 78 4.01 0.61 10.45
C ALA A 78 3.25 1.90 10.81
N PRO A 79 2.81 2.70 9.82
CA PRO A 79 1.94 3.85 10.08
C PRO A 79 0.63 3.39 10.73
N ASP A 80 0.20 4.04 11.81
CA ASP A 80 -1.04 3.68 12.53
C ASP A 80 -2.25 3.60 11.59
N ILE A 81 -2.43 4.64 10.75
CA ILE A 81 -3.52 4.75 9.78
C ILE A 81 -3.00 5.42 8.50
N SER A 82 -3.46 4.91 7.35
CA SER A 82 -3.25 5.48 6.03
C SER A 82 -4.59 5.61 5.30
N LEU A 83 -4.76 6.71 4.58
CA LEU A 83 -5.94 6.97 3.75
C LEU A 83 -5.48 7.28 2.34
N GLY A 84 -6.12 6.67 1.35
CA GLY A 84 -5.81 6.83 -0.06
C GLY A 84 -7.08 7.06 -0.88
N LEU A 85 -6.96 7.90 -1.91
CA LEU A 85 -8.00 8.07 -2.92
C LEU A 85 -7.31 8.02 -4.29
N SER A 86 -7.76 7.12 -5.16
CA SER A 86 -7.26 7.02 -6.53
C SER A 86 -8.37 7.33 -7.54
N PHE A 87 -8.05 8.28 -8.43
CA PHE A 87 -8.89 8.66 -9.55
C PHE A 87 -8.13 8.32 -10.84
N PRO A 88 -8.62 7.38 -11.65
CA PRO A 88 -8.00 7.10 -12.93
C PRO A 88 -8.24 8.30 -13.85
N LEU A 89 -7.15 8.88 -14.36
CA LEU A 89 -7.20 9.96 -15.34
C LEU A 89 -6.95 9.37 -16.73
N ASP A 90 -7.90 9.59 -17.64
CA ASP A 90 -7.70 9.29 -19.06
C ASP A 90 -7.32 10.58 -19.81
N ILE A 91 -6.11 10.59 -20.37
CA ILE A 91 -5.53 11.74 -21.09
C ILE A 91 -6.07 11.83 -22.53
N LEU A 92 -6.68 10.76 -23.06
CA LEU A 92 -7.31 10.79 -24.39
C LEU A 92 -8.49 11.77 -24.46
N GLY A 93 -9.17 12.01 -23.33
CA GLY A 93 -10.26 12.99 -23.21
C GLY A 93 -9.79 14.46 -23.11
N PHE A 94 -8.53 14.72 -22.74
CA PHE A 94 -8.01 16.09 -22.57
C PHE A 94 -7.88 16.84 -23.89
N ASN A 95 -7.55 16.16 -24.99
CA ASN A 95 -7.44 16.78 -26.32
C ASN A 95 -8.79 17.08 -26.99
N LYS A 96 -9.91 16.59 -26.44
CA LYS A 96 -11.23 16.75 -27.07
C LYS A 96 -11.99 17.99 -26.61
N LYS A 97 -11.45 18.73 -25.62
CA LYS A 97 -12.06 19.95 -25.05
C LYS A 97 -11.44 21.26 -25.56
N GLN A 98 -10.69 21.25 -26.65
CA GLN A 98 -10.36 22.47 -27.41
C GLN A 98 -11.17 22.48 -28.70
N LYS A 99 -12.39 23.01 -28.62
CA LYS A 99 -13.09 23.60 -29.75
C LYS A 99 -13.24 25.08 -29.47
#